data_AF-A0A4Z1R6P7-F1
#
_entry.id   AF-A0A4Z1R6P7-F1
#
_cell.length_a   1.000
_cell.length_b   1.000
_cell.length_c   1.000
_cell.angle_alpha   90.00
_cell.angle_beta   90.00
_cell.angle_gamma   90.00
#
_symmetry.space_group_name_H-M   'P 1'
#
loop_
_entity.id
_entity.type
_entity.pdbx_description
1 polymer ?
#
loop_
_entity_poly.entity_id
_entity_poly.type
_entity_poly.pdbx_seq_one_letter_code
_entity_poly.pdbx_strand_id
1 'polypeptide(L)'
;MNNILVEFGALFALAMANLWHPSLANERTPPSALALASPTLEIGFPVRQSLIQFFYVPQQYEEPNVEVYLTYRSETDLQTVHLETVGPEGRAAGVESVFTLDADGDQERELFIIAAWPIKHSSVGTEGVYYRIYVYRKSFQNGEDLQVQRAHDIESKLGSGFDGTREGVKVSFPYKDYAAIRAALASVPDHIRGHR
;
A
#
# COMPACT_ATOMS: atom_id res chain seq x y z
N MET A 1 45.82 -20.91 53.86
CA MET A 1 46.75 -20.25 52.92
C MET A 1 46.26 -20.48 51.51
N ASN A 2 46.26 -19.40 50.75
CA ASN A 2 45.72 -19.17 49.41
C ASN A 2 45.84 -20.35 48.43
N ASN A 3 44.78 -20.57 47.64
CA ASN A 3 44.85 -20.19 46.23
C ASN A 3 43.46 -20.04 45.60
N ILE A 4 43.27 -18.84 45.06
CA ILE A 4 42.21 -18.41 44.16
C ILE A 4 42.57 -18.98 42.78
N LEU A 5 41.66 -19.70 42.15
CA LEU A 5 41.65 -19.82 40.69
C LEU A 5 40.26 -19.43 40.19
N VAL A 6 40.25 -18.31 39.48
CA VAL A 6 39.15 -17.79 38.69
C VAL A 6 39.17 -18.56 37.38
N GLU A 7 38.09 -19.26 37.04
CA GLU A 7 37.77 -19.57 35.65
C GLU A 7 36.37 -19.09 35.29
N PHE A 8 36.35 -18.41 34.16
CA PHE A 8 35.23 -17.73 33.52
C PHE A 8 34.27 -18.72 32.85
N GLY A 9 32.99 -18.36 32.85
CA GLY A 9 32.12 -18.56 31.69
C GLY A 9 31.42 -19.90 31.58
N ALA A 10 30.60 -20.25 32.57
CA ALA A 10 29.54 -21.24 32.36
C ALA A 10 28.49 -20.69 31.37
N LEU A 11 28.25 -21.47 30.31
CA LEU A 11 27.13 -21.35 29.39
C LEU A 11 25.82 -21.08 30.15
N PHE A 12 25.16 -19.96 29.86
CA PHE A 12 23.73 -19.81 30.11
C PHE A 12 22.97 -20.03 28.81
N ALA A 13 22.51 -21.27 28.62
CA ALA A 13 21.43 -21.61 27.73
C ALA A 13 20.17 -21.84 28.59
N LEU A 14 19.30 -20.82 28.67
CA LEU A 14 17.90 -20.91 29.12
C LEU A 14 17.13 -19.91 28.25
N ALA A 15 16.33 -20.34 27.27
CA ALA A 15 14.95 -20.85 27.40
C ALA A 15 13.89 -19.73 27.36
N MET A 16 12.77 -20.07 26.71
CA MET A 16 11.47 -19.37 26.63
C MET A 16 11.36 -18.38 25.46
N ALA A 17 10.85 -18.79 24.30
CA ALA A 17 9.44 -19.01 23.97
C ALA A 17 8.58 -17.72 24.03
N ASN A 18 7.83 -17.51 22.95
CA ASN A 18 6.72 -16.57 22.77
C ASN A 18 7.03 -15.09 22.65
N LEU A 19 7.23 -14.63 21.41
CA LEU A 19 6.62 -13.40 20.89
C LEU A 19 6.36 -13.54 19.38
N TRP A 20 5.67 -14.60 18.97
CA TRP A 20 4.87 -14.57 17.74
C TRP A 20 3.51 -13.97 18.13
N HIS A 21 3.33 -12.67 17.88
CA HIS A 21 1.98 -12.13 17.80
C HIS A 21 1.54 -12.34 16.34
N PRO A 22 0.52 -13.17 16.06
CA PRO A 22 -0.19 -13.02 14.81
C PRO A 22 -0.73 -11.59 14.82
N SER A 23 -0.34 -10.80 13.83
CA SER A 23 -0.97 -9.52 13.56
C SER A 23 -2.45 -9.82 13.33
N LEU A 24 -3.27 -9.52 14.33
CA LEU A 24 -4.72 -9.48 14.15
C LEU A 24 -4.95 -8.40 13.10
N ALA A 25 -5.27 -8.82 11.88
CA ALA A 25 -5.86 -7.96 10.88
C ALA A 25 -7.08 -7.33 11.55
N ASN A 26 -6.93 -6.07 11.95
CA ASN A 26 -7.95 -5.34 12.66
C ASN A 26 -9.04 -5.06 11.62
N GLU A 27 -10.11 -5.87 11.61
CA GLU A 27 -11.33 -5.65 10.84
C GLU A 27 -11.98 -4.35 11.30
N ARG A 28 -11.43 -3.22 10.86
CA ARG A 28 -12.05 -1.92 11.04
C ARG A 28 -13.18 -1.84 10.03
N THR A 29 -14.42 -2.01 10.48
CA THR A 29 -15.58 -1.60 9.69
C THR A 29 -15.53 -0.09 9.48
N PRO A 30 -15.75 0.43 8.26
CA PRO A 30 -15.76 1.87 8.03
C PRO A 30 -16.81 2.56 8.94
N PRO A 31 -16.49 3.70 9.59
CA PRO A 31 -17.44 4.42 10.41
C PRO A 31 -18.68 4.85 9.60
N SER A 32 -19.88 4.61 10.13
CA SER A 32 -21.17 4.79 9.45
C SER A 32 -21.52 6.23 9.03
N ALA A 33 -20.63 7.21 9.21
CA ALA A 33 -20.87 8.63 8.97
C ALA A 33 -19.78 9.34 8.15
N LEU A 34 -18.86 8.61 7.52
CA LEU A 34 -17.84 9.23 6.67
C LEU A 34 -18.38 9.61 5.29
N ALA A 35 -17.93 10.74 4.75
CA ALA A 35 -18.21 11.14 3.38
C ALA A 35 -17.38 10.29 2.41
N LEU A 36 -18.01 9.75 1.37
CA LEU A 36 -17.29 9.07 0.29
C LEU A 36 -16.35 10.07 -0.42
N ALA A 37 -15.08 9.71 -0.51
CA ALA A 37 -14.07 10.49 -1.22
C ALA A 37 -14.15 10.30 -2.74
N SER A 38 -14.65 9.15 -3.18
CA SER A 38 -14.96 8.86 -4.58
C SER A 38 -16.14 7.88 -4.66
N PRO A 39 -16.73 7.67 -5.86
CA PRO A 39 -17.71 6.61 -6.05
C PRO A 39 -17.15 5.25 -5.62
N THR A 40 -18.02 4.39 -5.08
CA THR A 40 -17.70 2.97 -4.90
C THR A 40 -17.45 2.34 -6.27
N LEU A 41 -16.36 1.59 -6.40
CA LEU A 41 -15.98 0.93 -7.65
C LEU A 41 -16.08 -0.59 -7.48
N GLU A 42 -16.66 -1.27 -8.46
CA GLU A 42 -16.51 -2.72 -8.58
C GLU A 42 -15.14 -3.03 -9.20
N ILE A 43 -14.40 -3.93 -8.57
CA ILE A 43 -13.03 -4.28 -8.95
C ILE A 43 -12.87 -5.79 -8.94
N GLY A 44 -12.16 -6.32 -9.94
CA GLY A 44 -11.89 -7.73 -10.09
C GLY A 44 -10.77 -8.27 -9.18
N PHE A 45 -10.66 -7.77 -7.95
CA PHE A 45 -9.61 -8.14 -6.98
C PHE A 45 -10.11 -8.05 -5.53
N PRO A 46 -9.81 -9.01 -4.65
CA PRO A 46 -9.08 -10.25 -4.94
C PRO A 46 -9.97 -11.27 -5.68
N VAL A 47 -11.28 -11.01 -5.77
CA VAL A 47 -12.26 -11.78 -6.52
C VAL A 47 -13.09 -10.85 -7.43
N ARG A 48 -13.82 -11.41 -8.41
CA ARG A 48 -14.46 -10.65 -9.51
C ARG A 48 -15.44 -9.55 -9.08
N GLN A 49 -16.13 -9.72 -7.96
CA GLN A 49 -17.22 -8.84 -7.50
C GLN A 49 -16.83 -8.13 -6.21
N SER A 50 -15.57 -7.73 -6.10
CA SER A 50 -15.11 -6.98 -4.94
C SER A 50 -15.47 -5.50 -5.12
N LEU A 51 -15.72 -4.81 -4.02
CA LEU A 51 -15.99 -3.39 -3.99
C LEU A 51 -14.84 -2.67 -3.32
N ILE A 52 -14.37 -1.59 -3.93
CA ILE A 52 -13.40 -0.70 -3.30
C ILE A 52 -14.05 0.65 -3.03
N GLN A 53 -13.84 1.14 -1.81
CA GLN A 53 -14.46 2.34 -1.27
C GLN A 53 -13.40 3.25 -0.67
N PHE A 54 -13.65 4.54 -0.79
CA PHE A 54 -12.75 5.60 -0.36
C PHE A 54 -13.54 6.56 0.51
N PHE A 55 -13.06 6.82 1.72
CA PHE A 55 -13.75 7.70 2.67
C PHE A 55 -12.83 8.82 3.13
N TYR A 56 -13.34 10.05 3.12
CA TYR A 56 -12.67 11.15 3.79
C TYR A 56 -12.80 10.98 5.30
N VAL A 57 -11.66 10.97 5.99
CA VAL A 57 -11.58 10.96 7.44
C VAL A 57 -11.10 12.34 7.91
N PRO A 58 -11.98 13.14 8.55
CA PRO A 58 -11.60 14.44 9.07
C PRO A 58 -10.46 14.34 10.07
N GLN A 59 -9.51 15.28 9.97
CA GLN A 59 -8.44 15.47 10.95
C GLN A 59 -8.67 16.79 11.70
N GLN A 60 -8.33 16.83 12.99
CA GLN A 60 -8.69 17.96 13.86
C GLN A 60 -8.02 19.29 13.44
N TYR A 61 -6.86 19.24 12.79
CA TYR A 61 -6.08 20.41 12.38
C TYR A 61 -5.39 20.26 11.02
N GLU A 62 -5.75 19.22 10.28
CA GLU A 62 -5.11 18.88 9.02
C GLU A 62 -6.17 18.65 7.95
N GLU A 63 -5.71 18.59 6.71
CA GLU A 63 -6.52 18.15 5.60
C GLU A 63 -6.97 16.69 5.85
N PRO A 64 -8.15 16.28 5.35
CA PRO A 64 -8.67 14.95 5.63
C PRO A 64 -7.77 13.87 5.01
N ASN A 65 -7.67 12.74 5.72
CA ASN A 65 -7.12 11.53 5.12
C ASN A 65 -8.15 10.90 4.19
N VAL A 66 -7.68 10.06 3.28
CA VAL A 66 -8.53 9.11 2.57
C VAL A 66 -8.25 7.71 3.08
N GLU A 67 -9.23 7.09 3.73
CA GLU A 67 -9.16 5.66 4.07
C GLU A 67 -9.70 4.83 2.91
N VAL A 68 -8.97 3.75 2.61
CA VAL A 68 -9.27 2.83 1.52
C VAL A 68 -9.75 1.51 2.12
N TYR A 69 -10.93 1.07 1.69
CA TYR A 69 -11.52 -0.20 2.11
C TYR A 69 -11.81 -1.08 0.90
N LEU A 70 -11.54 -2.37 1.06
CA LEU A 70 -11.86 -3.39 0.09
C LEU A 70 -12.82 -4.39 0.71
N THR A 71 -14.01 -4.50 0.12
CA THR A 71 -15.02 -5.47 0.52
C THR A 71 -15.13 -6.57 -0.52
N TYR A 72 -15.07 -7.83 -0.10
CA TYR A 72 -15.21 -8.98 -0.99
C TYR A 72 -15.90 -10.14 -0.27
N ARG A 73 -16.44 -11.10 -1.03
CA ARG A 73 -17.04 -12.31 -0.46
C ARG A 73 -15.99 -13.41 -0.38
N SER A 74 -15.78 -13.97 0.81
CA SER A 74 -14.97 -15.16 1.05
C SER A 74 -15.87 -16.31 1.49
N GLU A 75 -15.91 -17.40 0.72
CA GLU A 75 -16.78 -18.57 0.90
C GLU A 75 -18.27 -18.27 1.13
N THR A 76 -18.66 -17.87 2.34
CA THR A 76 -20.02 -17.46 2.70
C THR A 76 -20.12 -16.04 3.24
N ASP A 77 -19.00 -15.45 3.65
CA ASP A 77 -18.98 -14.23 4.46
C ASP A 77 -18.51 -13.03 3.63
N LEU A 78 -19.01 -11.85 3.99
CA LEU A 78 -18.50 -10.58 3.47
C LEU A 78 -17.33 -10.14 4.34
N GLN A 79 -16.16 -10.05 3.72
CA GLN A 79 -14.93 -9.56 4.31
C GLN A 79 -14.77 -8.09 3.94
N THR A 80 -14.40 -7.25 4.90
CA THR A 80 -14.02 -5.85 4.64
C THR A 80 -12.66 -5.59 5.25
N VAL A 81 -11.70 -5.27 4.39
CA VAL A 81 -10.31 -5.06 4.77
C VAL A 81 -9.96 -3.59 4.55
N HIS A 82 -9.39 -2.96 5.58
CA HIS A 82 -8.75 -1.66 5.44
C HIS A 82 -7.41 -1.83 4.73
N LEU A 83 -7.25 -1.23 3.55
CA LEU A 83 -6.03 -1.34 2.75
C LEU A 83 -5.00 -0.27 3.08
N GLU A 84 -5.44 0.98 3.25
CA GLU A 84 -4.53 2.11 3.42
C GLU A 84 -5.19 3.34 4.03
N THR A 85 -4.38 4.13 4.71
CA THR A 85 -4.71 5.52 5.08
C THR A 85 -3.82 6.46 4.28
N VAL A 86 -4.38 7.11 3.27
CA VAL A 86 -3.68 8.09 2.44
C VAL A 86 -3.73 9.45 3.13
N GLY A 87 -2.61 9.85 3.71
CA GLY A 87 -2.43 11.16 4.33
C GLY A 87 -2.08 12.25 3.31
N PRO A 88 -2.55 13.49 3.51
CA PRO A 88 -2.17 14.63 2.69
C PRO A 88 -0.74 15.11 3.00
N GLU A 89 0.05 15.46 1.99
CA GLU A 89 1.27 16.28 2.18
C GLU A 89 1.01 17.71 1.69
N GLY A 90 0.16 18.43 2.41
CA GLY A 90 -0.14 19.85 2.20
C GLY A 90 -1.60 20.16 1.90
N ARG A 91 -2.22 19.45 0.96
CA ARG A 91 -3.66 19.54 0.63
C ARG A 91 -4.29 18.17 0.63
N ALA A 92 -5.62 18.09 0.77
CA ALA A 92 -6.38 16.84 0.76
C ALA A 92 -5.91 15.89 -0.37
N ALA A 93 -5.62 14.65 0.01
CA ALA A 93 -5.33 13.59 -0.94
C ALA A 93 -6.60 13.14 -1.66
N GLY A 94 -6.45 12.80 -2.94
CA GLY A 94 -7.46 12.18 -3.76
C GLY A 94 -6.96 10.86 -4.34
N VAL A 95 -7.89 9.97 -4.69
CA VAL A 95 -7.58 8.79 -5.48
C VAL A 95 -7.85 9.09 -6.94
N GLU A 96 -6.78 9.13 -7.73
CA GLU A 96 -6.82 9.46 -9.16
C GLU A 96 -7.25 8.27 -10.00
N SER A 97 -6.77 7.07 -9.66
CA SER A 97 -7.05 5.88 -10.45
C SER A 97 -6.94 4.62 -9.62
N VAL A 98 -7.78 3.64 -9.98
CA VAL A 98 -7.80 2.29 -9.41
C VAL A 98 -7.97 1.30 -10.54
N PHE A 99 -7.11 0.28 -10.60
CA PHE A 99 -7.21 -0.74 -11.65
C PHE A 99 -6.53 -2.04 -11.22
N THR A 100 -6.72 -3.09 -12.02
CA THR A 100 -5.98 -4.33 -11.88
C THR A 100 -5.06 -4.57 -13.07
N LEU A 101 -3.88 -5.14 -12.80
CA LEU A 101 -2.87 -5.46 -13.81
C LEU A 101 -2.08 -6.68 -13.36
N ASP A 102 -1.75 -7.56 -14.28
CA ASP A 102 -0.73 -8.61 -14.09
C ASP A 102 0.65 -7.96 -14.23
N ALA A 103 1.29 -7.68 -13.09
CA ALA A 103 2.47 -6.84 -12.99
C ALA A 103 3.79 -7.61 -13.09
N ASP A 104 3.78 -8.91 -12.78
CA ASP A 104 4.97 -9.78 -12.78
C ASP A 104 4.88 -10.95 -13.78
N GLY A 105 3.76 -11.10 -14.48
CA GLY A 105 3.56 -12.08 -15.55
C GLY A 105 3.14 -13.46 -15.04
N ASP A 106 2.70 -13.58 -13.78
CA ASP A 106 2.29 -14.84 -13.16
C ASP A 106 0.82 -15.21 -13.44
N GLN A 107 0.12 -14.41 -14.26
CA GLN A 107 -1.30 -14.50 -14.60
C GLN A 107 -2.27 -14.14 -13.47
N GLU A 108 -1.75 -13.83 -12.29
CA GLU A 108 -2.50 -13.17 -11.24
C GLU A 108 -2.52 -11.66 -11.49
N ARG A 109 -3.50 -10.99 -10.89
CA ARG A 109 -3.63 -9.54 -11.04
C ARG A 109 -3.46 -8.88 -9.69
N GLU A 110 -2.62 -7.86 -9.67
CA GLU A 110 -2.46 -6.95 -8.56
C GLU A 110 -3.46 -5.81 -8.67
N LEU A 111 -3.90 -5.31 -7.52
CA LEU A 111 -4.66 -4.08 -7.39
C LEU A 111 -3.70 -2.90 -7.29
N PHE A 112 -3.88 -1.92 -8.17
CA PHE A 112 -3.17 -0.65 -8.15
C PHE A 112 -4.10 0.47 -7.72
N ILE A 113 -3.59 1.32 -6.83
CA ILE A 113 -4.25 2.55 -6.38
C ILE A 113 -3.26 3.68 -6.55
N ILE A 114 -3.61 4.66 -7.37
CA ILE A 114 -2.84 5.90 -7.55
C ILE A 114 -3.51 6.98 -6.71
N ALA A 115 -2.83 7.40 -5.66
CA ALA A 115 -3.20 8.57 -4.89
C ALA A 115 -2.43 9.79 -5.38
N ALA A 116 -3.05 10.96 -5.32
CA ALA A 116 -2.39 12.21 -5.62
C ALA A 116 -2.89 13.35 -4.73
N TRP A 117 -2.02 14.33 -4.48
CA TRP A 117 -2.38 15.56 -3.80
C TRP A 117 -1.65 16.76 -4.42
N PRO A 118 -2.32 17.90 -4.58
CA PRO A 118 -1.69 19.11 -5.06
C PRO A 118 -0.76 19.70 -4.00
N ILE A 119 0.46 20.06 -4.40
CA ILE A 119 1.44 20.78 -3.57
C ILE A 119 1.61 22.19 -4.13
N LYS A 120 1.55 23.20 -3.26
CA LYS A 120 1.77 24.60 -3.61
C LYS A 120 2.55 25.32 -2.53
N HIS A 121 3.80 25.67 -2.85
CA HIS A 121 4.67 26.54 -2.06
C HIS A 121 5.23 27.64 -2.96
N SER A 122 4.46 28.73 -3.09
CA SER A 122 4.79 29.85 -3.96
C SER A 122 6.10 30.55 -3.58
N SER A 123 6.45 30.57 -2.29
CA SER A 123 7.68 31.21 -1.79
C SER A 123 8.98 30.58 -2.34
N VAL A 124 8.94 29.30 -2.69
CA VAL A 124 10.06 28.57 -3.28
C VAL A 124 9.81 28.21 -4.75
N GLY A 125 8.71 28.67 -5.35
CA GLY A 125 8.38 28.33 -6.73
C GLY A 125 8.07 26.85 -6.94
N THR A 126 7.42 26.21 -5.95
CA THR A 126 6.93 24.82 -6.06
C THR A 126 5.42 24.81 -6.29
N GLU A 127 4.97 24.23 -7.39
CA GLU A 127 3.55 24.05 -7.72
C GLU A 127 3.38 22.83 -8.63
N GLY A 128 2.48 21.91 -8.24
CA GLY A 128 2.26 20.68 -8.99
C GLY A 128 1.48 19.65 -8.18
N VAL A 129 1.63 18.39 -8.54
CA VAL A 129 0.93 17.25 -7.94
C VAL A 129 1.95 16.20 -7.53
N TYR A 130 1.84 15.72 -6.29
CA TYR A 130 2.59 14.55 -5.84
C TYR A 130 1.73 13.31 -6.00
N TYR A 131 2.33 12.25 -6.51
CA TYR A 131 1.69 10.97 -6.77
C TYR A 131 2.33 9.88 -5.91
N ARG A 132 1.51 8.99 -5.37
CA ARG A 132 1.94 7.80 -4.66
C ARG A 132 1.14 6.60 -5.16
N ILE A 133 1.86 5.51 -5.44
CA ILE A 133 1.27 4.28 -5.94
C ILE A 133 1.28 3.24 -4.83
N TYR A 134 0.14 2.61 -4.61
CA TYR A 134 -0.05 1.49 -3.71
C TYR A 134 -0.43 0.27 -4.56
N VAL A 135 0.22 -0.86 -4.28
CA VAL A 135 0.02 -2.12 -5.01
C VAL A 135 -0.27 -3.22 -4.01
N TYR A 136 -1.32 -3.99 -4.28
CA TYR A 136 -1.73 -5.12 -3.46
C TYR A 136 -1.81 -6.38 -4.29
N ARG A 137 -1.32 -7.48 -3.72
CA ARG A 137 -1.46 -8.84 -4.26
C ARG A 137 -2.34 -9.66 -3.34
N LYS A 138 -3.01 -10.67 -3.90
CA LYS A 138 -3.63 -11.71 -3.09
C LYS A 138 -2.58 -12.74 -2.70
N SER A 139 -2.79 -13.38 -1.58
CA SER A 139 -1.96 -14.46 -1.06
C SER A 139 -2.86 -15.42 -0.29
N PHE A 140 -2.42 -16.67 -0.11
CA PHE A 140 -3.17 -17.66 0.64
C PHE A 140 -2.33 -18.12 1.82
N GLN A 141 -2.86 -17.99 3.03
CA GLN A 141 -2.25 -18.58 4.22
C GLN A 141 -2.77 -20.00 4.37
N ASN A 142 -1.85 -20.97 4.50
CA ASN A 142 -2.16 -22.41 4.60
C ASN A 142 -3.01 -22.98 3.44
N GLY A 143 -3.11 -22.27 2.31
CA GLY A 143 -3.86 -22.70 1.13
C GLY A 143 -5.36 -22.42 1.16
N GLU A 144 -5.90 -21.87 2.25
CA GLU A 144 -7.35 -21.70 2.44
C GLU A 144 -7.72 -20.24 2.72
N ASP A 145 -6.92 -19.52 3.53
CA ASP A 145 -7.27 -18.16 3.94
C ASP A 145 -6.74 -17.12 2.95
N LEU A 146 -7.66 -16.49 2.21
CA LEU A 146 -7.34 -15.37 1.32
C LEU A 146 -6.88 -14.14 2.12
N GLN A 147 -5.68 -13.67 1.82
CA GLN A 147 -5.06 -12.50 2.43
C GLN A 147 -4.70 -11.49 1.35
N VAL A 148 -4.94 -10.21 1.64
CA VAL A 148 -4.54 -9.09 0.77
C VAL A 148 -3.29 -8.45 1.36
N GLN A 149 -2.19 -8.45 0.61
CA GLN A 149 -0.88 -7.98 1.07
C GLN A 149 -0.31 -6.91 0.16
N ARG A 150 0.46 -5.97 0.72
CA ARG A 150 1.23 -4.98 -0.03
C ARG A 150 2.29 -5.66 -0.90
N ALA A 151 2.38 -5.25 -2.16
CA ALA A 151 3.37 -5.72 -3.12
C ALA A 151 4.54 -4.71 -3.25
N HIS A 152 5.33 -4.58 -2.18
CA HIS A 152 6.40 -3.56 -2.07
C HIS A 152 7.49 -3.67 -3.15
N ASP A 153 7.77 -4.86 -3.64
CA ASP A 153 8.66 -5.14 -4.76
C ASP A 153 8.18 -4.52 -6.08
N ILE A 154 6.87 -4.50 -6.36
CA ILE A 154 6.29 -3.81 -7.52
C ILE A 154 6.28 -2.30 -7.27
N GLU A 155 5.85 -1.87 -6.09
CA GLU A 155 5.85 -0.47 -5.70
C GLU A 155 7.23 0.17 -5.81
N SER A 156 8.28 -0.54 -5.40
CA SER A 156 9.66 -0.02 -5.46
C SER A 156 10.13 0.28 -6.89
N LYS A 157 9.56 -0.37 -7.90
CA LYS A 157 9.88 -0.13 -9.33
C LYS A 157 9.20 1.13 -9.87
N LEU A 158 8.03 1.48 -9.35
CA LEU A 158 7.25 2.63 -9.78
C LEU A 158 7.52 3.87 -8.91
N GLY A 159 7.71 3.67 -7.61
CA GLY A 159 7.97 4.69 -6.63
C GLY A 159 6.81 5.68 -6.44
N SER A 160 7.17 6.84 -5.94
CA SER A 160 6.32 8.02 -5.81
C SER A 160 7.07 9.23 -6.35
N GLY A 161 6.36 10.29 -6.73
CA GLY A 161 7.04 11.42 -7.34
C GLY A 161 6.16 12.62 -7.61
N PHE A 162 6.82 13.68 -8.06
CA PHE A 162 6.22 14.98 -8.25
C PHE A 162 6.14 15.32 -9.74
N ASP A 163 4.99 15.86 -10.16
CA ASP A 163 4.79 16.39 -11.50
C ASP A 163 4.40 17.87 -11.40
N GLY A 164 5.21 18.73 -12.02
CA GLY A 164 5.02 20.18 -11.98
C GLY A 164 6.34 20.94 -11.91
N THR A 165 6.34 22.05 -11.18
CA THR A 165 7.54 22.84 -10.90
C THR A 165 7.93 22.65 -9.44
N ARG A 166 9.18 22.30 -9.16
CA ARG A 166 9.75 22.17 -7.82
C ARG A 166 10.98 23.06 -7.73
N GLU A 167 10.96 24.01 -6.82
CA GLU A 167 12.07 24.95 -6.62
C GLU A 167 12.45 25.70 -7.91
N GLY A 168 11.44 26.06 -8.72
CA GLY A 168 11.63 26.70 -10.03
C GLY A 168 12.04 25.75 -11.17
N VAL A 169 12.29 24.47 -10.89
CA VAL A 169 12.69 23.46 -11.88
C VAL A 169 11.51 22.58 -12.28
N LYS A 170 11.30 22.36 -13.58
CA LYS A 170 10.28 21.42 -14.06
C LYS A 170 10.70 19.98 -13.74
N VAL A 171 9.81 19.25 -13.10
CA VAL A 171 9.94 17.82 -12.78
C VAL A 171 8.71 17.11 -13.31
N SER A 172 8.86 15.89 -13.81
CA SER A 172 7.74 15.08 -14.25
C SER A 172 7.78 13.70 -13.62
N PHE A 173 6.61 13.23 -13.18
CA PHE A 173 6.42 11.87 -12.69
C PHE A 173 5.71 11.05 -13.77
N PRO A 174 6.29 9.94 -14.26
CA PRO A 174 5.76 9.27 -15.44
C PRO A 174 4.56 8.35 -15.16
N TYR A 175 4.35 7.91 -13.93
CA TYR A 175 3.43 6.80 -13.62
C TYR A 175 2.07 7.28 -13.08
N LYS A 176 1.33 8.02 -13.91
CA LYS A 176 0.08 8.68 -13.50
C LYS A 176 -1.19 7.87 -13.79
N ASP A 177 -1.08 6.85 -14.66
CA ASP A 177 -2.22 6.08 -15.12
C ASP A 177 -1.86 4.63 -15.46
N TYR A 178 -2.90 3.84 -15.78
CA TYR A 178 -2.78 2.44 -16.19
C TYR A 178 -1.83 2.23 -17.36
N ALA A 179 -1.92 3.06 -18.40
CA ALA A 179 -1.17 2.86 -19.63
C ALA A 179 0.33 3.07 -19.39
N ALA A 180 0.69 4.12 -18.65
CA ALA A 180 2.06 4.42 -18.28
C ALA A 180 2.66 3.34 -17.37
N ILE A 181 1.92 2.88 -16.35
CA ILE A 181 2.39 1.81 -15.44
C ILE A 181 2.57 0.50 -16.19
N ARG A 182 1.59 0.11 -17.03
CA ARG A 182 1.69 -1.10 -17.84
C ARG A 182 2.91 -1.06 -18.77
N ALA A 183 3.15 0.07 -19.44
CA ALA A 183 4.30 0.23 -20.31
C ALA A 183 5.63 0.11 -19.55
N ALA A 184 5.71 0.70 -18.36
CA ALA A 184 6.89 0.63 -17.50
C ALA A 184 7.20 -0.81 -17.06
N LEU A 185 6.20 -1.54 -16.59
CA LEU A 185 6.36 -2.91 -16.09
C LEU A 185 6.64 -3.92 -17.22
N ALA A 186 6.07 -3.71 -18.41
CA ALA A 186 6.35 -4.55 -19.58
C ALA A 186 7.82 -4.47 -20.06
N SER A 187 8.51 -3.38 -19.75
CA SER A 187 9.91 -3.15 -20.15
C SER A 187 10.96 -3.83 -19.26
N VAL A 188 10.55 -4.46 -18.15
CA VAL A 188 11.44 -5.14 -17.21
C VAL A 188 11.74 -6.58 -17.70
N PRO A 189 12.99 -6.92 -18.07
CA PRO A 189 13.31 -8.20 -18.70
C PRO A 189 13.11 -9.43 -17.78
N ASP A 190 12.58 -10.52 -18.36
CA ASP A 190 12.17 -11.75 -17.67
C ASP A 190 13.25 -12.44 -16.82
N HIS A 191 14.54 -12.18 -17.04
CA HIS A 191 15.64 -12.83 -16.28
C HIS A 191 15.74 -12.44 -14.79
N ILE A 192 14.89 -11.52 -14.31
CA ILE A 192 14.73 -11.19 -12.87
C ILE A 192 13.42 -11.80 -12.30
N ARG A 193 12.55 -12.37 -13.15
CA ARG A 193 11.21 -12.86 -12.76
C ARG A 193 11.20 -14.27 -12.16
N GLY A 194 12.35 -14.91 -12.00
CA GLY A 194 12.44 -16.27 -11.46
C GLY A 194 13.50 -16.39 -10.38
N HIS A 195 13.12 -16.07 -9.13
CA HIS A 195 13.63 -16.72 -7.91
C HIS A 195 12.73 -16.28 -6.74
N ARG A 196 11.57 -16.92 -6.59
CA ARG A 196 10.98 -17.33 -5.31
C ARG A 196 9.73 -18.15 -5.55
#